data_AF-A0A1V5MUN5-F1
#
_entry.id   AF-A0A1V5MUN5-F1
#
_cell.length_a   1.000
_cell.length_b   1.000
_cell.length_c   1.000
_cell.angle_alpha   90.00
_cell.angle_beta   90.00
_cell.angle_gamma   90.00
#
_symmetry.space_group_name_H-M   'P 1'
#
loop_
_entity.id
_entity.type
_entity.pdbx_description
1 polymer ?
#
loop_
_entity_poly.entity_id
_entity_poly.type
_entity_poly.pdbx_seq_one_letter_code
_entity_poly.pdbx_strand_id
1 'polypeptide(L)'
;MITCKCCKKNFEDYDCDVAGHCYNCARELSLIPAFYQSKNFDNFVVNGNAAAVEKCKNFLGNGIRGLYLYGDPGTGKTHLGISILRECVAAGHPIRLAIMPDLFLRLRNSFNSDESWNEQDIIKYYQDGILMLDDFAAYQASFEGAH
;
A
#
# COMPACT_ATOMS: atom_id res chain seq x y z
N MET A 1 2.78 13.84 -25.97
CA MET A 1 3.79 13.24 -25.07
C MET A 1 3.62 13.90 -23.72
N ILE A 2 2.99 13.16 -22.81
CA ILE A 2 2.68 13.60 -21.46
C ILE A 2 3.71 12.97 -20.51
N THR A 3 4.00 13.67 -19.42
CA THR A 3 4.87 13.19 -18.35
C THR A 3 4.03 12.74 -17.17
N CYS A 4 4.33 11.55 -16.62
CA CYS A 4 3.63 11.01 -15.47
C CYS A 4 3.80 11.92 -14.26
N LYS A 5 2.70 12.32 -13.62
CA LYS A 5 2.80 13.09 -12.37
C LYS A 5 3.44 12.29 -11.23
N CYS A 6 3.30 10.96 -11.25
CA CYS A 6 3.88 10.03 -10.27
C CYS A 6 5.35 9.70 -10.59
N CYS A 7 5.61 8.90 -11.64
CA CYS A 7 6.96 8.37 -11.94
C CYS A 7 7.84 9.24 -12.85
N LYS A 8 7.35 10.40 -13.31
CA LYS A 8 8.04 11.33 -14.24
C LYS A 8 8.48 10.74 -15.59
N LYS A 9 8.05 9.52 -15.93
CA LYS A 9 8.28 8.92 -17.26
C LYS A 9 7.38 9.58 -18.32
N ASN A 10 7.86 9.64 -19.56
CA ASN A 10 7.10 10.11 -20.71
C ASN A 10 6.31 8.96 -21.34
N PHE A 11 5.11 9.26 -21.84
CA PHE A 11 4.22 8.30 -22.51
C PHE A 11 3.28 9.01 -23.50
N GLU A 12 2.49 8.24 -24.24
CA GLU A 12 1.50 8.72 -25.21
C GLU A 12 0.19 9.08 -24.52
N ASP A 13 -0.52 10.10 -25.01
CA ASP A 13 -1.63 10.70 -24.27
C ASP A 13 -2.79 9.74 -23.95
N TYR A 14 -2.94 8.63 -24.69
CA TYR A 14 -3.93 7.59 -24.38
C TYR A 14 -3.57 6.71 -23.18
N ASP A 15 -2.32 6.74 -22.71
CA ASP A 15 -1.83 5.94 -21.59
C ASP A 15 -1.97 6.63 -20.22
N CYS A 16 -2.51 7.86 -20.16
CA CYS A 16 -2.80 8.51 -18.87
C CYS A 16 -4.23 8.33 -18.36
N ASP A 17 -4.34 8.15 -17.04
CA ASP A 17 -5.59 8.34 -16.31
C ASP A 17 -5.96 9.84 -16.23
N VAL A 18 -7.17 10.12 -15.73
CA VAL A 18 -7.66 11.50 -15.52
C VAL A 18 -6.79 12.32 -14.56
N ALA A 19 -5.96 11.67 -13.73
CA ALA A 19 -5.06 12.34 -12.81
C ALA A 19 -3.70 12.68 -13.45
N GLY A 20 -3.39 12.14 -14.63
CA GLY A 20 -2.11 12.31 -15.34
C GLY A 20 -1.03 11.30 -14.91
N HIS A 21 -1.44 10.12 -14.44
CA HIS A 21 -0.56 8.98 -14.22
C HIS A 21 -0.53 8.07 -15.43
N CYS A 22 0.63 7.50 -15.77
CA CYS A 22 0.68 6.41 -16.74
C CYS A 22 -0.10 5.18 -16.24
N TYR A 23 -0.53 4.33 -17.16
CA TYR A 23 -1.30 3.11 -16.90
C TYR A 23 -0.75 2.29 -15.72
N ASN A 24 0.57 2.05 -15.65
CA ASN A 24 1.16 1.25 -14.57
C ASN A 24 1.02 1.93 -13.21
N CYS A 25 1.32 3.23 -13.11
CA CYS A 25 1.14 3.96 -11.86
C CYS A 25 -0.33 4.00 -11.44
N ALA A 26 -1.25 4.25 -12.37
CA ALA A 26 -2.69 4.27 -12.11
C ALA A 26 -3.17 2.90 -11.58
N ARG A 27 -2.72 1.80 -12.21
CA ARG A 27 -3.05 0.43 -11.80
C ARG A 27 -2.57 0.14 -10.37
N GLU A 28 -1.31 0.41 -10.07
CA GLU A 28 -0.76 0.12 -8.73
C GLU A 28 -1.38 1.03 -7.66
N LEU A 29 -1.55 2.33 -7.92
CA LEU A 29 -2.17 3.26 -6.98
C LEU A 29 -3.65 2.94 -6.69
N SER A 30 -4.34 2.29 -7.63
CA SER A 30 -5.72 1.83 -7.43
C SER A 30 -5.87 0.76 -6.34
N LEU A 31 -4.78 0.08 -5.97
CA LEU A 31 -4.75 -0.89 -4.87
C LEU A 31 -4.82 -0.20 -3.50
N ILE A 32 -4.54 1.10 -3.43
CA ILE A 32 -4.65 1.88 -2.20
C ILE A 32 -6.13 2.25 -1.97
N PRO A 33 -6.72 1.90 -0.80
CA PRO A 33 -8.11 2.22 -0.49
C PRO A 33 -8.39 3.73 -0.62
N ALA A 34 -9.59 4.08 -1.11
CA ALA A 34 -9.97 5.45 -1.42
C ALA A 34 -9.69 6.44 -0.26
N PHE A 35 -9.96 6.04 0.99
CA PHE A 35 -9.71 6.87 2.17
C PHE A 35 -8.22 7.22 2.38
N TYR A 36 -7.30 6.39 1.89
CA TYR A 36 -5.85 6.60 1.96
C TYR A 36 -5.24 7.17 0.67
N GLN A 37 -6.00 7.33 -0.41
CA GLN A 37 -5.46 7.77 -1.69
C GLN A 37 -4.87 9.17 -1.68
N SER A 38 -5.18 10.02 -0.70
CA SER A 38 -4.56 11.33 -0.56
C SER A 38 -3.28 11.32 0.26
N LYS A 39 -2.98 10.26 1.02
CA LYS A 39 -1.86 10.21 1.97
C LYS A 39 -0.53 10.08 1.25
N ASN A 40 0.42 10.96 1.56
CA ASN A 40 1.78 10.97 1.02
C ASN A 40 2.75 11.67 1.99
N PHE A 41 4.05 11.70 1.67
CA PHE A 41 5.03 12.35 2.54
C PHE A 41 4.88 13.88 2.61
N ASP A 42 4.35 14.52 1.56
CA ASP A 42 4.20 15.98 1.48
C ASP A 42 3.13 16.50 2.45
N ASN A 43 2.09 15.70 2.71
CA ASN A 43 1.01 16.03 3.64
C ASN A 43 1.10 15.30 4.99
N PHE A 44 2.22 14.68 5.29
CA PHE A 44 2.47 14.08 6.60
C PHE A 44 2.95 15.14 7.60
N VAL A 45 2.27 15.25 8.76
CA VAL A 45 2.70 16.14 9.84
C VAL A 45 3.61 15.39 10.80
N VAL A 46 4.85 15.86 10.91
CA VAL A 46 5.84 15.27 11.83
C VAL A 46 5.56 15.75 13.26
N ASN A 47 5.36 14.83 14.19
CA ASN A 47 5.17 15.13 15.60
C ASN A 47 5.76 14.00 16.46
N GLY A 48 6.91 14.24 17.10
CA GLY A 48 7.60 13.26 17.93
C GLY A 48 8.14 12.01 17.18
N ASN A 49 7.92 11.91 15.87
CA ASN A 49 8.19 10.73 15.04
C ASN A 49 9.17 11.01 13.89
N ALA A 50 9.95 12.10 13.96
CA ALA A 50 10.86 12.54 12.90
C ALA A 50 11.84 11.43 12.44
N ALA A 51 12.44 10.70 13.39
CA ALA A 51 13.34 9.60 13.08
C ALA A 51 12.65 8.44 12.33
N ALA A 52 11.37 8.16 12.63
CA ALA A 52 10.61 7.17 11.90
C ALA A 52 10.28 7.65 10.48
N VAL A 53 9.90 8.92 10.32
CA VAL A 53 9.63 9.55 9.02
C VAL A 53 10.87 9.50 8.13
N GLU A 54 12.05 9.82 8.67
CA GLU A 54 13.31 9.78 7.94
C GLU A 54 13.63 8.35 7.46
N LYS A 55 13.47 7.34 8.34
CA LYS A 55 13.64 5.94 7.93
C LYS A 55 12.67 5.52 6.83
N CYS A 56 11.42 6.00 6.88
CA CYS A 56 10.42 5.73 5.85
C CYS A 56 10.81 6.37 4.50
N LYS A 57 11.24 7.64 4.50
CA LYS A 57 11.69 8.34 3.28
C LYS A 57 12.88 7.65 2.62
N ASN A 58 13.77 7.07 3.41
CA ASN A 58 14.96 6.38 2.92
C ASN A 58 14.75 4.88 2.66
N PHE A 59 13.50 4.39 2.65
CA PHE A 59 13.19 2.96 2.47
C PHE A 59 13.82 2.36 1.21
N LEU A 60 13.67 3.03 0.07
CA LEU A 60 14.23 2.56 -1.22
C LEU A 60 15.76 2.74 -1.33
N GLY A 61 16.32 3.76 -0.66
CA GLY A 61 17.74 4.12 -0.81
C GLY A 61 18.71 3.28 0.02
N ASN A 62 18.25 2.68 1.12
CA ASN A 62 19.12 2.05 2.11
C ASN A 62 19.24 0.52 1.98
N GLY A 63 18.70 -0.09 0.92
CA GLY A 63 18.67 -1.55 0.78
C GLY A 63 17.90 -2.26 1.90
N ILE A 64 16.97 -1.55 2.54
CA ILE A 64 16.13 -2.06 3.63
C ILE A 64 15.22 -3.13 3.05
N ARG A 65 15.25 -4.35 3.62
CA ARG A 65 14.42 -5.48 3.19
C ARG A 65 13.01 -5.47 3.77
N GLY A 66 12.76 -4.65 4.79
CA GLY A 66 11.46 -4.52 5.44
C GLY A 66 11.50 -3.49 6.56
N LEU A 67 10.34 -2.94 6.90
CA LEU A 67 10.16 -1.97 7.96
C LEU A 67 8.99 -2.39 8.83
N TYR A 68 9.18 -2.34 10.15
CA TYR A 68 8.11 -2.57 11.11
C TYR A 68 7.81 -1.26 11.86
N LEU A 69 6.59 -0.76 11.68
CA LEU A 69 6.12 0.46 12.32
C LEU A 69 5.25 0.12 13.52
N TYR A 70 5.63 0.57 14.71
CA TYR A 70 4.88 0.36 15.94
C TYR A 70 4.70 1.68 16.70
N GLY A 71 3.68 1.74 17.55
CA GLY A 71 3.31 2.93 18.32
C GLY A 71 1.79 3.03 18.47
N ASP A 72 1.34 4.02 19.23
CA ASP A 72 -0.09 4.17 19.56
C ASP A 72 -0.96 4.41 18.32
N PRO A 73 -2.27 4.11 18.38
CA PRO A 73 -3.24 4.52 17.36
C PRO A 73 -3.15 6.03 17.08
N GLY A 74 -3.33 6.43 15.82
CA GLY A 74 -3.28 7.84 15.43
C GLY A 74 -1.88 8.45 15.23
N THR A 75 -0.79 7.71 15.50
CA THR A 75 0.60 8.19 15.28
C THR A 75 1.05 8.25 13.82
N GLY A 76 0.17 7.89 12.87
CA GLY A 76 0.43 8.00 11.42
C GLY A 76 1.10 6.79 10.77
N LYS A 77 1.15 5.61 11.41
CA LYS A 77 1.76 4.39 10.86
C LYS A 77 1.27 4.02 9.46
N THR A 78 -0.05 3.92 9.29
CA THR A 78 -0.69 3.66 7.99
C THR A 78 -0.35 4.75 6.97
N HIS A 79 -0.38 6.02 7.37
CA HIS A 79 -0.02 7.13 6.47
C HIS A 79 1.42 6.96 5.98
N LEU A 80 2.38 6.69 6.88
CA LEU A 80 3.77 6.43 6.50
C LEU A 80 3.91 5.22 5.59
N GLY A 81 3.23 4.11 5.88
CA GLY A 81 3.24 2.92 5.03
C GLY A 81 2.71 3.22 3.61
N ILE A 82 1.59 3.92 3.51
CA ILE A 82 1.02 4.36 2.22
C ILE A 82 1.96 5.32 1.49
N SER A 83 2.61 6.24 2.20
CA SER A 83 3.61 7.12 1.60
C SER A 83 4.79 6.34 1.01
N ILE A 84 5.28 5.31 1.70
CA ILE A 84 6.32 4.41 1.18
C ILE A 84 5.82 3.71 -0.09
N LEU A 85 4.62 3.13 -0.07
CA LEU A 85 4.08 2.43 -1.24
C LEU A 85 4.00 3.34 -2.47
N ARG A 86 3.66 4.62 -2.30
CA ARG A 86 3.63 5.57 -3.43
C ARG A 86 5.01 5.84 -4.01
N GLU A 87 6.03 5.99 -3.16
CA GLU A 87 7.41 6.13 -3.64
C GLU A 87 7.86 4.86 -4.37
N CYS A 88 7.48 3.67 -3.87
CA CYS A 88 7.73 2.40 -4.56
C CYS A 88 7.07 2.37 -5.96
N VAL A 89 5.81 2.81 -6.08
CA VAL A 89 5.14 2.91 -7.38
C VAL A 89 5.82 3.92 -8.30
N ALA A 90 6.24 5.06 -7.77
CA ALA A 90 6.98 6.08 -8.54
C ALA A 90 8.31 5.54 -9.07
N ALA A 91 9.00 4.70 -8.28
CA ALA A 91 10.20 3.98 -8.66
C ALA A 91 9.93 2.79 -9.62
N GLY A 92 8.65 2.45 -9.84
CA GLY A 92 8.25 1.36 -10.74
C GLY A 92 8.22 -0.02 -10.10
N HIS A 93 8.21 -0.10 -8.77
CA HIS A 93 8.02 -1.36 -8.05
C HIS A 93 6.52 -1.67 -7.89
N PRO A 94 6.08 -2.90 -8.20
CA PRO A 94 4.71 -3.32 -7.91
C PRO A 94 4.49 -3.35 -6.39
N ILE A 95 3.28 -3.01 -5.97
CA ILE A 95 2.92 -2.98 -4.54
C ILE A 95 1.81 -3.97 -4.24
N ARG A 96 1.74 -4.39 -2.98
CA ARG A 96 0.67 -5.21 -2.44
C ARG A 96 0.26 -4.64 -1.09
N LEU A 97 -1.05 -4.61 -0.85
CA LEU A 97 -1.61 -4.23 0.44
C LEU A 97 -2.44 -5.41 0.94
N ALA A 98 -2.26 -5.76 2.20
CA ALA A 98 -3.07 -6.75 2.87
C ALA A 98 -3.46 -6.26 4.26
N ILE A 99 -4.74 -6.42 4.56
CA ILE A 99 -5.27 -6.27 5.92
C ILE A 99 -5.08 -7.62 6.59
N MET A 100 -4.38 -7.66 7.73
CA MET A 100 -3.90 -8.92 8.29
C MET A 100 -5.03 -9.93 8.59
N PRO A 101 -6.18 -9.54 9.18
CA PRO A 101 -7.34 -10.44 9.32
C PRO A 101 -7.87 -11.02 8.00
N ASP A 102 -7.99 -10.19 6.94
CA ASP A 102 -8.49 -10.62 5.62
C ASP A 102 -7.50 -11.58 4.94
N LEU A 103 -6.20 -11.31 5.06
CA LEU A 103 -5.16 -12.20 4.54
C LEU A 103 -5.24 -13.59 5.18
N PHE A 104 -5.36 -13.66 6.51
CA PHE A 104 -5.49 -14.93 7.20
C PHE A 104 -6.77 -15.67 6.86
N LEU A 105 -7.89 -14.94 6.67
CA LEU A 105 -9.15 -15.54 6.24
C LEU A 105 -9.02 -16.15 4.83
N ARG A 106 -8.42 -15.43 3.89
CA ARG A 106 -8.18 -15.94 2.52
C ARG A 106 -7.27 -17.17 2.52
N LEU A 107 -6.17 -17.13 3.28
CA LEU A 107 -5.30 -18.30 3.43
C LEU A 107 -6.06 -19.49 4.01
N ARG A 108 -6.85 -19.26 5.07
CA ARG A 108 -7.68 -20.30 5.69
C ARG A 108 -8.68 -20.92 4.70
N ASN A 109 -9.35 -20.09 3.90
CA ASN A 109 -10.33 -20.55 2.93
C ASN A 109 -9.69 -21.32 1.77
N SER A 110 -8.47 -20.96 1.37
CA SER A 110 -7.73 -21.66 0.30
C SER A 110 -7.37 -23.12 0.62
N PHE A 111 -7.46 -23.54 1.89
CA PHE A 111 -7.31 -24.94 2.29
C PHE A 111 -8.58 -25.78 2.09
N ASN A 112 -9.75 -25.16 1.95
CA ASN A 112 -11.00 -25.83 1.61
C ASN A 112 -11.14 -25.85 0.08
N SER A 113 -11.03 -27.04 -0.49
CA SER A 113 -10.66 -27.34 -1.88
C SER A 113 -11.64 -26.93 -3.02
N ASP A 114 -12.44 -25.87 -2.86
CA ASP A 114 -13.43 -25.43 -3.86
C ASP A 114 -13.25 -23.96 -4.33
N GLU A 115 -12.15 -23.28 -3.98
CA GLU A 115 -11.87 -21.91 -4.45
C GLU A 115 -11.02 -21.86 -5.73
N SER A 116 -11.25 -20.83 -6.55
CA SER A 116 -10.52 -20.57 -7.80
C SER A 116 -9.03 -20.23 -7.64
N TRP A 117 -8.57 -19.95 -6.40
CA TRP A 117 -7.20 -19.65 -6.05
C TRP A 117 -6.74 -20.57 -4.93
N ASN A 118 -5.62 -21.27 -5.12
CA ASN A 118 -5.02 -22.08 -4.07
C ASN A 118 -4.02 -21.26 -3.24
N GLU A 119 -3.54 -21.83 -2.13
CA GLU A 119 -2.55 -21.19 -1.24
C GLU A 119 -1.30 -20.68 -1.98
N GLN A 120 -0.80 -21.45 -2.96
CA GLN A 120 0.40 -21.07 -3.70
C GLN A 120 0.18 -19.82 -4.56
N ASP A 121 -1.01 -19.66 -5.14
CA ASP A 121 -1.35 -18.49 -5.95
C ASP A 121 -1.43 -17.23 -5.08
N ILE A 122 -1.98 -17.36 -3.86
CA ILE A 122 -2.01 -16.27 -2.86
C ILE A 122 -0.58 -15.88 -2.47
N ILE A 123 0.28 -16.84 -2.14
CA ILE A 123 1.67 -16.58 -1.75
C ILE A 123 2.43 -15.91 -2.90
N LYS A 124 2.32 -16.42 -4.13
CA LYS A 124 2.97 -15.84 -5.32
C LYS A 124 2.54 -14.41 -5.55
N TYR A 125 1.24 -14.12 -5.43
CA TYR A 125 0.71 -12.77 -5.59
C TYR A 125 1.36 -11.78 -4.62
N TYR A 126 1.54 -12.18 -3.36
CA TYR A 126 2.13 -11.32 -2.32
C TYR A 126 3.66 -11.25 -2.36
N GLN A 127 4.33 -12.25 -2.94
CA GLN A 127 5.79 -12.23 -3.16
C GLN A 127 6.19 -11.33 -4.33
N ASP A 128 5.30 -11.09 -5.29
CA ASP A 128 5.53 -10.26 -6.46
C ASP A 128 5.35 -8.75 -6.18
N GLY A 129 6.12 -8.21 -5.24
CA GLY A 129 6.17 -6.77 -4.98
C GLY A 129 6.46 -6.37 -3.54
N ILE A 130 6.31 -5.08 -3.26
CA ILE A 130 6.43 -4.54 -1.90
C ILE A 130 5.09 -4.72 -1.18
N LEU A 131 5.07 -5.63 -0.20
CA LEU A 131 3.89 -5.90 0.62
C LEU A 131 3.86 -5.03 1.87
N MET A 132 2.78 -4.27 2.02
CA MET A 132 2.38 -3.66 3.29
C MET A 132 1.33 -4.54 3.97
N LEU A 133 1.65 -5.00 5.17
CA LEU A 133 0.72 -5.64 6.09
C LEU A 133 0.22 -4.57 7.08
N ASP A 134 -1.08 -4.32 7.11
CA ASP A 134 -1.70 -3.39 8.05
C ASP A 134 -2.67 -4.13 8.99
N ASP A 135 -2.41 -3.97 10.28
CA ASP A 135 -3.32 -4.34 11.36
C ASP A 135 -4.36 -3.24 11.52
N PHE A 136 -5.22 -3.09 10.51
CA PHE A 136 -6.44 -2.31 10.68
C PHE A 136 -7.25 -2.93 11.82
N ALA A 137 -7.02 -2.42 13.03
CA ALA A 137 -7.77 -2.74 14.25
C ALA A 137 -9.24 -2.27 14.17
N ALA A 138 -9.69 -1.85 12.99
CA ALA A 138 -11.01 -1.30 12.72
C ALA A 138 -11.81 -2.18 11.75
N TYR A 139 -11.71 -3.50 11.86
CA TYR A 139 -12.72 -4.36 11.23
C TYR A 139 -14.08 -4.27 11.96
N GLN A 140 -14.17 -3.77 13.21
CA GLN A 140 -15.43 -3.59 13.92
C GLN A 140 -15.37 -2.51 15.03
N ALA A 141 -15.47 -1.23 14.69
CA ALA A 141 -16.33 -0.33 15.49
C ALA A 141 -17.72 -0.19 14.85
N SER A 142 -17.97 -0.91 13.75
CA SER A 142 -19.20 -0.84 12.94
C SER A 142 -20.10 -2.08 13.07
N PHE A 143 -19.79 -3.01 13.98
CA PHE A 143 -20.66 -4.14 14.35
C PHE A 143 -21.05 -4.14 15.83
N GLU A 144 -20.75 -3.07 16.56
CA GLU A 144 -21.43 -2.76 17.82
C GLU A 144 -22.56 -1.78 17.51
N GLY A 145 -23.64 -2.33 16.95
CA GLY A 145 -24.83 -1.60 16.54
C GLY A 145 -25.98 -2.58 16.33
N ALA A 146 -26.28 -3.35 17.37
CA ALA A 146 -27.53 -4.07 17.48
C ALA A 146 -28.70 -3.07 17.41
N HIS A 147 -29.51 -3.17 16.36
CA HIS A 147 -30.96 -2.92 16.37
C HIS A 147 -31.61 -3.74 15.27
#